data_AF-A0A357ATA7-F1
#
_entry.id   AF-A0A357ATA7-F1
#
_cell.length_a   1.000
_cell.length_b   1.000
_cell.length_c   1.000
_cell.angle_alpha   90.00
_cell.angle_beta   90.00
_cell.angle_gamma   90.00
#
_symmetry.space_group_name_H-M   'P 1'
#
loop_
_entity.id
_entity.type
_entity.pdbx_description
1 polymer ?
#
loop_
_entity_poly.entity_id
_entity_poly.type
_entity_poly.pdbx_seq_one_letter_code
_entity_poly.pdbx_strand_id
1 'polypeptide(L)'
;MRVLDATLGGKLLVEAEREVVGSSHAEIGAFLLGLWGVSESVVEAVYDHHSLERSEYSGFHPAVAVHVADRIEHQQIGDADSGLYPPLDLDWLRSQGLAERVESWIEACRETPGEESS
;
A
#
# COMPACT_ATOMS: atom_id res chain seq x y z
N MET A 1 -12.79 18.76 -8.60
CA MET A 1 -12.08 19.54 -7.56
C MET A 1 -12.64 19.12 -6.22
N ARG A 2 -12.20 17.98 -5.65
CA ARG A 2 -12.72 17.47 -4.36
C ARG A 2 -11.70 16.60 -3.58
N VAL A 3 -11.07 15.60 -4.20
CA VAL A 3 -10.08 14.73 -3.50
C VAL A 3 -8.78 15.48 -3.21
N LEU A 4 -8.21 16.14 -4.22
CA LEU A 4 -6.99 16.96 -4.06
C LEU A 4 -7.16 18.11 -3.04
N ASP A 5 -8.37 18.64 -2.90
CA ASP A 5 -8.64 19.69 -1.91
C ASP A 5 -8.68 19.12 -0.48
N ALA A 6 -9.21 17.90 -0.31
CA ALA A 6 -9.22 17.21 0.98
C ALA A 6 -7.81 16.78 1.40
N THR A 7 -6.96 16.36 0.46
CA THR A 7 -5.56 16.03 0.74
C THR A 7 -4.73 17.27 1.09
N LEU A 8 -5.01 18.44 0.49
CA LEU A 8 -4.42 19.72 0.92
C LEU A 8 -4.79 20.09 2.36
N GLY A 9 -5.86 19.51 2.91
CA GLY A 9 -6.25 19.60 4.31
C GLY A 9 -5.49 18.66 5.25
N GLY A 10 -4.49 17.93 4.76
CA GLY A 10 -3.66 17.01 5.55
C GLY A 10 -4.27 15.62 5.78
N LYS A 11 -5.30 15.25 5.00
CA LYS A 11 -5.86 13.89 5.03
C LYS A 11 -5.03 12.94 4.17
N LEU A 12 -5.00 11.67 4.56
CA LEU A 12 -4.44 10.62 3.71
C LEU A 12 -5.29 10.47 2.44
N LEU A 13 -4.67 10.08 1.33
CA LEU A 13 -5.36 9.91 0.05
C LEU A 13 -6.57 8.97 0.15
N VAL A 14 -6.38 7.81 0.80
CA VAL A 14 -7.43 6.81 1.01
C VAL A 14 -8.63 7.36 1.80
N GLU A 15 -8.38 8.29 2.74
CA GLU A 15 -9.44 8.92 3.55
C GLU A 15 -10.19 9.97 2.72
N ALA A 16 -9.44 10.79 1.97
CA ALA A 16 -10.00 11.78 1.07
C ALA A 16 -10.88 11.15 -0.03
N GLU A 17 -10.47 10.01 -0.58
CA GLU A 17 -11.26 9.24 -1.55
C GLU A 17 -12.57 8.74 -0.93
N ARG A 18 -12.51 8.12 0.24
CA ARG A 18 -13.71 7.64 0.95
C ARG A 18 -14.70 8.77 1.25
N GLU A 19 -14.21 9.92 1.68
CA GLU A 19 -15.07 11.08 1.96
C GLU A 19 -15.76 11.64 0.72
N VAL A 20 -15.04 11.73 -0.40
CA VAL A 20 -15.52 12.41 -1.62
C VAL A 20 -16.28 11.48 -2.55
N VAL A 21 -15.80 10.26 -2.72
CA VAL A 21 -16.27 9.26 -3.69
C VAL A 21 -17.16 8.22 -3.01
N GLY A 22 -17.03 8.04 -1.69
CA GLY A 22 -17.73 7.01 -0.92
C GLY A 22 -16.99 5.67 -0.87
N SER A 23 -15.81 5.58 -1.50
CA SER A 23 -14.94 4.40 -1.52
C SER A 23 -13.49 4.80 -1.85
N SER A 24 -12.51 3.98 -1.49
CA SER A 24 -11.11 4.17 -1.85
C SER A 24 -10.72 3.51 -3.18
N HIS A 25 -9.58 3.90 -3.75
CA HIS A 25 -9.03 3.24 -4.94
C HIS A 25 -8.73 1.75 -4.68
N ALA A 26 -8.28 1.40 -3.47
CA ALA A 26 -8.05 0.02 -3.05
C ALA A 26 -9.35 -0.81 -3.10
N GLU A 27 -10.44 -0.26 -2.57
CA GLU A 27 -11.75 -0.91 -2.56
C GLU A 27 -12.34 -1.07 -3.97
N ILE A 28 -12.28 -0.01 -4.78
CA ILE A 28 -12.73 -0.04 -6.18
C ILE A 28 -11.88 -1.02 -7.01
N GLY A 29 -10.57 -0.98 -6.84
CA GLY A 29 -9.63 -1.87 -7.53
C GLY A 29 -9.89 -3.33 -7.20
N ALA A 30 -10.02 -3.68 -5.92
CA ALA A 30 -10.36 -5.02 -5.48
C ALA A 30 -11.70 -5.50 -6.07
N PHE A 31 -12.73 -4.65 -6.05
CA PHE A 31 -14.03 -4.96 -6.65
C PHE A 31 -13.92 -5.28 -8.15
N LEU A 32 -13.18 -4.47 -8.91
CA LEU A 32 -12.97 -4.69 -10.35
C LEU A 32 -12.20 -5.99 -10.62
N LEU A 33 -11.14 -6.27 -9.84
CA LEU A 33 -10.37 -7.50 -9.98
C LEU A 33 -11.21 -8.75 -9.68
N GLY A 34 -12.10 -8.67 -8.69
CA GLY A 34 -13.08 -9.71 -8.41
C GLY A 34 -14.05 -9.95 -9.57
N LEU A 35 -14.55 -8.87 -10.20
CA LEU A 35 -15.40 -8.97 -11.40
C LEU A 35 -14.67 -9.59 -12.59
N TRP A 36 -13.37 -9.38 -12.71
CA TRP A 36 -12.54 -9.95 -13.77
C TRP A 36 -12.10 -11.39 -13.52
N GLY A 37 -12.46 -11.97 -12.37
CA GLY A 37 -12.12 -13.35 -12.03
C GLY A 37 -10.65 -13.55 -11.66
N VAL A 38 -9.99 -12.50 -11.16
CA VAL A 38 -8.64 -12.61 -10.59
C VAL A 38 -8.72 -13.40 -9.27
N SER A 39 -7.64 -14.10 -8.90
CA SER A 39 -7.60 -14.91 -7.69
C SER A 39 -7.89 -14.11 -6.42
N GLU A 40 -8.65 -14.70 -5.51
CA GLU A 40 -9.06 -14.12 -4.23
C GLU A 40 -7.88 -13.52 -3.44
N SER A 41 -6.76 -14.23 -3.35
CA SER A 41 -5.57 -13.75 -2.64
C SER A 41 -4.98 -12.44 -3.19
N VAL A 42 -5.18 -12.14 -4.48
CA VAL A 42 -4.76 -10.88 -5.10
C VAL A 42 -5.81 -9.81 -4.86
N VAL A 43 -7.09 -10.16 -4.92
CA VAL A 43 -8.20 -9.25 -4.59
C VAL A 43 -8.08 -8.76 -3.15
N GLU A 44 -7.87 -9.68 -2.20
CA GLU A 44 -7.64 -9.38 -0.78
C GLU A 44 -6.39 -8.53 -0.58
N ALA A 45 -5.29 -8.85 -1.28
CA ALA A 45 -4.06 -8.04 -1.20
C ALA A 45 -4.32 -6.57 -1.57
N VAL A 46 -5.05 -6.34 -2.66
CA VAL A 46 -5.40 -4.97 -3.08
C VAL A 46 -6.38 -4.33 -2.11
N TYR A 47 -7.33 -5.08 -1.55
CA TYR A 47 -8.30 -4.54 -0.61
C TYR A 47 -7.66 -4.10 0.73
N ASP A 48 -6.75 -4.91 1.27
CA ASP A 48 -6.23 -4.75 2.64
C ASP A 48 -4.88 -4.03 2.75
N HIS A 49 -4.15 -3.81 1.66
CA HIS A 49 -2.77 -3.30 1.76
C HIS A 49 -2.62 -1.95 2.47
N HIS A 50 -3.66 -1.10 2.55
CA HIS A 50 -3.60 0.12 3.34
C HIS A 50 -3.85 -0.08 4.84
N SER A 51 -4.37 -1.23 5.26
CA SER A 51 -4.71 -1.55 6.66
C SER A 51 -4.60 -3.05 6.90
N LEU A 52 -3.37 -3.53 7.16
CA LEU A 52 -3.06 -4.95 7.32
C LEU A 52 -3.82 -5.62 8.48
N GLU A 53 -4.31 -4.85 9.45
CA GLU A 53 -5.18 -5.33 10.53
C GLU A 53 -6.51 -5.93 10.05
N ARG A 54 -6.93 -5.60 8.81
CA ARG A 54 -8.14 -6.17 8.20
C ARG A 54 -7.94 -7.59 7.67
N SER A 55 -6.70 -7.95 7.35
CA SER A 55 -6.37 -9.27 6.83
C SER A 55 -6.56 -10.33 7.92
N GLU A 56 -7.20 -11.44 7.56
CA GLU A 56 -7.33 -12.61 8.44
C GLU A 56 -6.03 -13.44 8.51
N TYR A 57 -5.04 -13.13 7.68
CA TYR A 57 -3.79 -13.88 7.58
C TYR A 57 -2.68 -13.27 8.45
N SER A 58 -1.98 -14.15 9.18
CA SER A 58 -0.79 -13.78 9.95
C SER A 58 0.50 -13.94 9.15
N GLY A 59 1.54 -13.19 9.51
CA GLY A 59 2.86 -13.30 8.90
C GLY A 59 2.90 -12.77 7.46
N PHE A 60 3.89 -13.24 6.69
CA PHE A 60 4.10 -12.75 5.33
C PHE A 60 3.08 -13.36 4.35
N HIS A 61 2.34 -12.51 3.66
CA HIS A 61 1.30 -12.87 2.69
C HIS A 61 1.15 -11.74 1.65
N PRO A 62 0.38 -11.91 0.57
CA PRO A 62 0.32 -10.95 -0.53
C PRO A 62 0.01 -9.50 -0.13
N ALA A 63 -0.92 -9.26 0.80
CA ALA A 63 -1.25 -7.91 1.27
C ALA A 63 -0.04 -7.22 1.93
N VAL A 64 0.78 -7.97 2.68
CA VAL A 64 2.03 -7.45 3.29
C VAL A 64 3.04 -7.09 2.23
N ALA A 65 3.20 -7.93 1.20
CA ALA A 65 4.12 -7.63 0.11
C ALA A 65 3.73 -6.32 -0.59
N VAL A 66 2.43 -6.14 -0.90
CA VAL A 66 1.91 -4.92 -1.52
C VAL A 66 2.04 -3.72 -0.59
N HIS A 67 1.68 -3.85 0.69
CA HIS A 67 1.83 -2.78 1.69
C HIS A 67 3.27 -2.29 1.79
N VAL A 68 4.23 -3.21 1.96
CA VAL A 68 5.64 -2.87 2.09
C VAL A 68 6.14 -2.19 0.81
N ALA A 69 5.82 -2.75 -0.36
CA ALA A 69 6.24 -2.18 -1.65
C ALA A 69 5.67 -0.77 -1.86
N ASP A 70 4.36 -0.59 -1.63
CA ASP A 70 3.66 0.69 -1.74
C ASP A 70 4.28 1.76 -0.83
N ARG A 71 4.64 1.41 0.40
CA ARG A 71 5.23 2.35 1.37
C ARG A 71 6.68 2.67 1.04
N ILE A 72 7.46 1.69 0.60
CA ILE A 72 8.86 1.90 0.19
C ILE A 72 8.93 2.78 -1.05
N GLU A 73 8.06 2.55 -2.04
CA GLU A 73 8.02 3.33 -3.28
C GLU A 73 7.72 4.81 -3.01
N HIS A 74 6.65 5.11 -2.27
CA HIS A 74 6.29 6.48 -1.92
C HIS A 74 7.35 7.16 -1.03
N GLN A 75 8.08 6.41 -0.20
CA GLN A 75 9.21 6.94 0.58
C GLN A 75 10.43 7.27 -0.30
N GLN A 76 10.70 6.48 -1.35
CA GLN A 76 11.86 6.67 -2.22
C GLN A 76 11.64 7.74 -3.30
N ILE A 77 10.42 7.89 -3.80
CA ILE A 77 10.08 8.84 -4.88
C ILE A 77 9.93 10.29 -4.38
N GLY A 78 10.12 10.53 -3.08
CA GLY A 78 10.08 11.87 -2.48
C GLY A 78 8.68 12.32 -2.03
N ASP A 79 7.70 11.42 -2.09
CA ASP A 79 6.35 11.64 -1.53
C ASP A 79 6.30 11.47 -0.01
N ALA A 80 7.42 11.13 0.64
CA ALA A 80 7.52 11.05 2.09
C ALA A 80 7.07 12.32 2.82
N ASP A 81 7.32 13.50 2.24
CA ASP A 81 6.93 14.80 2.80
C ASP A 81 5.52 15.25 2.38
N SER A 82 4.85 14.51 1.49
CA SER A 82 3.51 14.86 0.99
C SER A 82 2.43 14.72 2.07
N GLY A 83 2.66 13.87 3.07
CA GLY A 83 1.65 13.50 4.08
C GLY A 83 0.44 12.77 3.51
N LEU A 84 0.46 12.38 2.23
CA LEU A 84 -0.65 11.73 1.54
C LEU A 84 -0.79 10.25 1.90
N TYR A 85 0.33 9.62 2.26
CA TYR A 85 0.41 8.21 2.57
C TYR A 85 0.90 8.03 4.00
N PRO A 86 0.31 7.09 4.76
CA PRO A 86 0.81 6.79 6.09
C PRO A 86 2.21 6.17 5.98
N PRO A 87 3.03 6.25 7.04
CA PRO A 87 4.29 5.53 7.08
C PRO A 87 4.06 4.02 7.05
N LEU A 88 5.14 3.27 6.79
CA LEU A 88 5.15 1.81 6.92
C LEU A 88 4.69 1.40 8.33
N ASP A 89 3.79 0.42 8.43
CA ASP A 89 3.26 -0.07 9.71
C ASP A 89 4.26 -1.00 10.42
N LEU A 90 5.30 -0.40 10.99
CA LEU A 90 6.37 -1.12 11.67
C LEU A 90 5.92 -1.85 12.93
N ASP A 91 4.88 -1.36 13.60
CA ASP A 91 4.36 -1.98 14.82
C ASP A 91 3.62 -3.27 14.48
N TRP A 92 2.76 -3.24 13.46
CA TRP A 92 2.13 -4.46 12.94
C TRP A 92 3.18 -5.44 12.42
N LEU A 93 4.14 -5.00 11.61
CA LEU A 93 5.21 -5.87 11.08
C LEU A 93 6.05 -6.49 12.20
N ARG A 94 6.33 -5.75 13.28
CA ARG A 94 7.01 -6.30 14.46
C ARG A 94 6.17 -7.36 15.17
N SER A 95 4.86 -7.12 15.33
CA SER A 95 3.94 -8.11 15.93
C SER A 95 3.89 -9.43 15.15
N GLN A 96 4.13 -9.37 13.84
CA GLN A 96 4.17 -10.52 12.95
C GLN A 96 5.57 -11.15 12.77
N GLY A 97 6.59 -10.64 13.47
CA GLY A 97 7.97 -11.13 13.34
C GLY A 97 8.63 -10.81 12.00
N LEU A 98 8.21 -9.73 11.34
CA LEU A 98 8.68 -9.32 10.01
C LEU A 98 9.58 -8.06 10.03
N ALA A 99 9.68 -7.37 11.17
CA ALA A 99 10.43 -6.11 11.26
C ALA A 99 11.89 -6.23 10.79
N GLU A 100 12.57 -7.34 11.10
CA GLU A 100 13.97 -7.57 10.68
C GLU A 100 14.14 -7.79 9.17
N ARG A 101 13.06 -8.06 8.44
CA ARG A 101 13.10 -8.21 6.97
C ARG A 101 12.94 -6.89 6.22
N VAL A 102 12.50 -5.83 6.90
CA VAL A 102 12.19 -4.55 6.24
C VAL A 102 13.42 -3.96 5.57
N GLU A 103 14.57 -3.99 6.23
CA GLU A 103 15.82 -3.46 5.69
C GLU A 103 16.25 -4.20 4.42
N SER A 104 16.20 -5.53 4.43
CA SER A 104 16.57 -6.32 3.24
C SER A 104 15.59 -6.14 2.08
N TRP A 105 14.30 -5.87 2.34
CA TRP A 105 13.35 -5.51 1.30
C TRP A 105 13.66 -4.13 0.68
N ILE A 106 14.01 -3.14 1.51
CA ILE A 106 14.42 -1.82 1.03
C ILE A 106 15.68 -1.92 0.17
N GLU A 107 16.67 -2.71 0.61
CA GLU A 107 17.89 -2.97 -0.16
C GLU A 107 17.59 -3.63 -1.50
N ALA A 108 16.76 -4.68 -1.51
CA ALA A 108 16.37 -5.37 -2.74
C ALA A 108 15.67 -4.44 -3.74
N CYS A 109 14.85 -3.48 -3.29
CA CYS A 109 14.25 -2.48 -4.17
C CYS A 109 15.29 -1.53 -4.81
N ARG A 110 16.39 -1.22 -4.10
CA ARG A 110 17.47 -0.36 -4.59
C ARG A 110 18.42 -1.07 -5.55
N GLU A 111 18.57 -2.39 -5.42
CA GLU A 111 19.49 -3.20 -6.22
C GLU A 111 18.99 -3.52 -7.63
N THR A 112 17.78 -3.11 -8.00
CA THR A 112 17.29 -3.29 -9.38
C THR A 112 18.02 -2.31 -10.30
N PRO A 113 18.91 -2.76 -11.21
CA PRO A 113 19.38 -1.90 -12.28
C PRO A 113 18.17 -1.60 -13.15
N GLY A 114 17.92 -0.32 -13.43
CA GLY A 114 17.01 0.03 -14.52
C GLY A 114 17.42 -0.79 -15.74
N GLU A 115 16.47 -1.49 -16.37
CA GLU A 115 16.72 -2.17 -17.62
C GLU A 115 17.39 -1.18 -18.58
N GLU A 116 18.68 -1.44 -18.86
CA GLU A 116 19.40 -0.78 -19.93
C GLU A 116 18.67 -1.09 -21.23
N SER A 117 18.24 -0.02 -21.90
CA SER A 117 18.03 0.11 -23.35
C SER A 117 17.80 -1.19 -24.14
N SER A 118 16.59 -1.35 -24.68
CA SER A 118 16.37 -2.03 -25.96
C SER A 118 15.60 -1.12 -26.91
#